data_AF-A0A7S1UFJ4-F1
#
_entry.id   AF-A0A7S1UFJ4-F1
#
_cell.length_a   1.000
_cell.length_b   1.000
_cell.length_c   1.000
_cell.angle_alpha   90.00
_cell.angle_beta   90.00
_cell.angle_gamma   90.00
#
_symmetry.space_group_name_H-M   'P 1'
#
loop_
_entity.id
_entity.type
_entity.pdbx_description
1 polymer ?
#
loop_
_entity_poly.entity_id
_entity_poly.type
_entity_poly.pdbx_seq_one_letter_code
_entity_poly.pdbx_strand_id
1 'polypeptide(L)'
;MGAGDPVLPSGVLTAISQSYMESSGVSPEHPCASPYFASDEVLKAFPPVLIQVSAVDPLLDDAVDFNTRIRRVGGISEIRATHHVPHAFWGLSGIGFPEVRSVHQYCEAWILNVFGEKV
;
A
#
# COMPACT_ATOMS: atom_id res chain seq x y z
N MET A 1 1.65 -1.44 -17.03
CA MET A 1 2.36 -0.32 -16.38
C MET A 1 3.10 -0.89 -15.17
N GLY A 2 4.23 -0.34 -14.73
CA GLY A 2 5.05 -0.92 -13.64
C GLY A 2 6.50 -1.29 -14.03
N ALA A 3 6.88 -1.12 -15.30
CA ALA A 3 8.25 -1.36 -15.77
C ALA A 3 9.25 -0.21 -15.47
N GLY A 4 8.81 0.83 -14.76
CA GLY A 4 9.58 2.05 -14.52
C GLY A 4 10.15 2.18 -13.11
N ASP A 5 9.80 1.29 -12.18
CA ASP A 5 10.29 1.38 -10.82
C ASP A 5 11.74 0.86 -10.70
N PRO A 6 12.69 1.69 -10.24
CA PRO A 6 14.10 1.28 -10.16
C PRO A 6 14.40 0.38 -8.95
N VAL A 7 13.51 0.30 -7.96
CA VAL A 7 13.72 -0.43 -6.70
C VAL A 7 12.98 -1.76 -6.69
N LEU A 8 11.77 -1.81 -7.27
CA LEU A 8 10.96 -3.02 -7.36
C LEU A 8 10.66 -3.42 -8.80
N PRO A 9 11.65 -3.94 -9.56
CA PRO A 9 11.37 -4.59 -10.84
C PRO A 9 10.46 -5.81 -10.67
N SER A 10 9.64 -6.11 -11.69
CA SER A 10 8.69 -7.24 -11.67
C SER A 10 9.33 -8.60 -11.40
N GLY A 11 10.57 -8.82 -11.85
CA GLY A 11 11.33 -10.04 -11.57
C GLY A 11 11.65 -10.22 -10.09
N VAL A 12 11.98 -9.12 -9.39
CA VAL A 12 12.24 -9.14 -7.94
C VAL A 12 10.94 -9.43 -7.19
N LEU A 13 9.85 -8.75 -7.55
CA LEU A 13 8.54 -8.99 -6.95
C LEU A 13 8.09 -10.45 -7.13
N THR A 14 8.26 -11.01 -8.33
CA THR A 14 7.96 -12.43 -8.61
C THR A 14 8.77 -13.37 -7.72
N ALA A 15 10.09 -13.14 -7.60
CA ALA A 15 10.96 -13.99 -6.81
C ALA A 15 10.59 -13.96 -5.31
N ILE A 16 10.28 -12.77 -4.77
CA ILE A 16 9.82 -12.61 -3.38
C ILE A 16 8.50 -13.34 -3.16
N SER A 17 7.54 -13.16 -4.07
CA SER A 17 6.23 -13.80 -3.99
C SER A 17 6.36 -15.33 -3.99
N GLN A 18 7.16 -15.89 -4.91
CA GLN A 18 7.40 -17.34 -4.97
C GLN A 18 8.01 -17.88 -3.68
N SER A 19 9.06 -17.23 -3.16
CA SER A 19 9.70 -17.66 -1.91
C SER A 19 8.76 -17.60 -0.70
N TYR A 20 7.93 -16.55 -0.62
CA TYR A 20 6.91 -16.44 0.42
C TYR A 20 5.85 -17.54 0.29
N MET A 21 5.39 -17.84 -0.94
CA MET A 21 4.36 -18.87 -1.16
C MET A 21 4.86 -20.28 -0.82
N GLU A 22 6.07 -20.62 -1.26
CA GLU A 22 6.71 -21.91 -0.95
C GLU A 22 6.85 -22.15 0.56
N SER A 23 7.14 -21.10 1.34
CA SER A 23 7.31 -21.20 2.79
C SER A 23 5.99 -21.11 3.57
N SER A 24 4.94 -20.49 3.00
CA SER A 24 3.68 -20.24 3.70
C SER A 24 2.79 -21.47 3.88
N GLY A 25 2.85 -22.44 2.97
CA GLY A 25 1.99 -23.62 2.97
C GLY A 25 0.49 -23.33 2.70
N VAL A 26 0.13 -22.12 2.27
CA VAL A 26 -1.24 -21.75 1.88
C VAL A 26 -1.33 -21.49 0.37
N SER A 27 -2.54 -21.50 -0.20
CA SER A 27 -2.70 -21.13 -1.62
C SER A 27 -2.43 -19.63 -1.82
N PRO A 28 -1.99 -19.21 -3.02
CA PRO A 28 -1.79 -17.80 -3.34
C PRO A 28 -3.03 -16.92 -3.15
N GLU A 29 -4.23 -17.50 -3.23
CA GLU A 29 -5.50 -16.82 -3.05
C GLU A 29 -5.95 -16.75 -1.58
N HIS A 30 -5.19 -17.33 -0.65
CA HIS A 30 -5.54 -17.31 0.75
C HIS A 30 -5.52 -15.85 1.28
N PRO A 31 -6.59 -15.32 1.91
CA PRO A 31 -6.69 -13.91 2.28
C PRO A 31 -5.57 -13.39 3.19
N CYS A 32 -4.99 -14.25 4.03
CA CYS A 32 -3.85 -13.88 4.89
C CYS A 32 -2.53 -13.73 4.12
N ALA A 33 -2.40 -14.31 2.93
CA ALA A 33 -1.26 -14.13 2.04
C ALA A 33 -1.52 -13.01 1.03
N SER A 34 -2.72 -13.01 0.44
CA SER A 34 -3.15 -12.05 -0.57
C SER A 34 -4.47 -11.39 -0.16
N PRO A 35 -4.43 -10.25 0.56
CA PRO A 35 -5.62 -9.53 1.04
C PRO A 35 -6.58 -9.09 -0.09
N TYR A 36 -6.10 -9.10 -1.34
CA TYR A 36 -6.94 -8.95 -2.53
C TYR A 36 -8.12 -9.93 -2.57
N PHE A 37 -8.01 -11.11 -1.94
CA PHE A 37 -9.07 -12.11 -1.88
C PHE A 37 -9.86 -12.10 -0.57
N ALA A 38 -9.61 -11.15 0.35
CA ALA A 38 -10.39 -11.04 1.58
C ALA A 38 -11.87 -10.80 1.28
N SER A 39 -12.77 -11.38 2.08
CA SER A 39 -14.22 -11.18 1.93
C SER A 39 -14.63 -9.75 2.29
N ASP A 40 -15.77 -9.32 1.77
CA ASP A 40 -16.33 -8.00 2.08
C ASP A 40 -16.62 -7.82 3.58
N GLU A 41 -16.95 -8.90 4.29
CA GLU A 41 -17.13 -8.92 5.75
C GLU A 41 -15.83 -8.58 6.47
N VAL A 42 -14.70 -9.13 6.02
CA VAL A 42 -13.37 -8.79 6.53
C VAL A 42 -13.03 -7.34 6.22
N LEU A 43 -13.24 -6.90 4.97
CA LEU A 43 -12.93 -5.52 4.56
C LEU A 43 -13.74 -4.47 5.31
N LYS A 44 -15.00 -4.78 5.65
CA LYS A 44 -15.87 -3.89 6.44
C LYS A 44 -15.36 -3.68 7.86
N ALA A 45 -14.57 -4.62 8.38
CA ALA A 45 -13.98 -4.56 9.71
C ALA A 45 -12.64 -3.78 9.77
N PHE A 46 -12.11 -3.32 8.62
CA PHE A 46 -10.88 -2.54 8.62
C PHE A 46 -11.07 -1.20 9.36
N PRO A 47 -10.05 -0.74 10.11
CA PRO A 47 -10.04 0.63 10.65
C PRO A 47 -9.99 1.65 9.49
N PRO A 48 -10.09 2.96 9.76
CA PRO A 48 -9.72 3.95 8.76
C PRO A 48 -8.35 3.63 8.13
N VAL A 49 -8.27 3.63 6.81
CA VAL A 49 -7.07 3.24 6.05
C VAL A 49 -6.55 4.44 5.27
N LEU A 50 -5.23 4.67 5.35
CA LEU A 50 -4.50 5.54 4.46
C LEU A 50 -3.47 4.72 3.68
N ILE A 51 -3.52 4.79 2.35
CA ILE A 51 -2.58 4.13 1.46
C ILE A 51 -1.71 5.18 0.78
N GLN A 52 -0.39 5.07 0.93
CA GLN A 52 0.60 5.82 0.18
C GLN A 52 1.30 4.86 -0.79
N VAL A 53 1.38 5.24 -2.06
CA VAL A 53 1.97 4.40 -3.10
C VAL A 53 2.71 5.28 -4.11
N SER A 54 3.72 4.75 -4.79
CA SER A 54 4.36 5.48 -5.88
C SER A 54 3.49 5.44 -7.14
N ALA A 55 3.49 6.52 -7.92
CA ALA A 55 2.80 6.57 -9.22
C ALA A 55 3.44 5.69 -10.30
N VAL A 56 4.68 5.21 -10.08
CA VAL A 56 5.39 4.31 -11.00
C VAL A 56 5.55 2.89 -10.43
N ASP A 57 4.96 2.66 -9.26
CA ASP A 57 4.99 1.38 -8.55
C ASP A 57 4.28 0.27 -9.35
N PRO A 58 4.87 -0.93 -9.50
CA PRO A 58 4.12 -2.07 -10.03
C PRO A 58 2.90 -2.44 -9.19
N LEU A 59 2.85 -2.06 -7.90
CA LEU A 59 1.74 -2.36 -6.98
C LEU A 59 0.68 -1.23 -6.91
N LEU A 60 0.76 -0.24 -7.79
CA LEU A 60 -0.22 0.86 -7.80
C LEU A 60 -1.65 0.37 -8.05
N ASP A 61 -1.84 -0.53 -9.00
CA ASP A 61 -3.16 -1.06 -9.33
C ASP A 61 -3.74 -1.87 -8.16
N ASP A 62 -2.94 -2.70 -7.49
CA ASP A 62 -3.34 -3.42 -6.27
C ASP A 62 -3.78 -2.46 -5.15
N ALA A 63 -3.05 -1.36 -4.96
CA ALA A 63 -3.39 -0.34 -3.97
C ALA A 63 -4.72 0.35 -4.32
N VAL A 64 -4.95 0.67 -5.59
CA VAL A 64 -6.21 1.27 -6.08
C VAL A 64 -7.38 0.31 -5.87
N ASP A 65 -7.21 -0.96 -6.21
CA ASP A 65 -8.24 -1.98 -6.05
C ASP A 65 -8.58 -2.18 -4.58
N PHE A 66 -7.57 -2.29 -3.71
CA PHE A 66 -7.79 -2.46 -2.27
C PHE A 66 -8.55 -1.29 -1.65
N ASN A 67 -8.14 -0.04 -1.94
CA ASN A 67 -8.86 1.16 -1.52
C ASN A 67 -10.31 1.16 -2.04
N THR A 68 -10.50 0.80 -3.31
CA THR A 68 -11.83 0.76 -3.94
C THR A 68 -12.74 -0.25 -3.25
N ARG A 69 -12.23 -1.45 -2.94
CA ARG A 69 -13.01 -2.50 -2.26
C ARG A 69 -13.42 -2.09 -0.85
N ILE A 70 -12.52 -1.51 -0.05
CA ILE A 70 -12.85 -1.01 1.30
C ILE A 70 -13.95 0.05 1.24
N ARG A 71 -13.84 1.01 0.31
CA ARG A 71 -14.84 2.08 0.15
C ARG A 71 -16.19 1.53 -0.30
N ARG A 72 -16.22 0.52 -1.18
CA ARG A 72 -17.46 -0.13 -1.65
C ARG A 72 -18.26 -0.77 -0.52
N VAL A 73 -17.60 -1.32 0.49
CA VAL A 73 -18.27 -1.94 1.65
C VAL A 73 -18.57 -0.95 2.80
N GLY A 74 -18.38 0.35 2.56
CA GLY A 74 -18.67 1.43 3.50
C GLY A 74 -17.53 1.78 4.46
N GLY A 75 -16.33 1.23 4.26
CA GLY A 75 -15.15 1.57 5.04
C GLY A 75 -14.57 2.95 4.70
N ILE A 76 -13.80 3.53 5.62
CA ILE A 76 -13.11 4.80 5.43
C ILE A 76 -11.72 4.49 4.87
N SER A 77 -11.47 4.80 3.60
CA SER A 77 -10.16 4.62 2.98
C SER A 77 -9.80 5.77 2.03
N GLU A 78 -8.55 6.21 2.12
CA GLU A 78 -7.92 7.21 1.26
C GLU A 78 -6.65 6.61 0.64
N ILE A 79 -6.42 6.90 -0.64
CA ILE A 79 -5.19 6.55 -1.35
C ILE A 79 -4.55 7.80 -1.94
N ARG A 80 -3.21 7.85 -1.90
CA ARG A 80 -2.41 8.87 -2.58
C ARG A 80 -1.26 8.23 -3.35
N ALA A 81 -1.22 8.50 -4.65
CA ALA A 81 -0.12 8.16 -5.52
C ALA A 81 0.88 9.33 -5.57
N THR A 82 2.11 9.11 -5.12
CA THR A 82 3.18 10.12 -5.13
C THR A 82 4.01 9.97 -6.40
N HIS A 83 4.16 11.06 -7.15
CA HIS A 83 4.98 11.09 -8.35
C HIS A 83 6.47 11.24 -8.00
N HIS A 84 7.34 10.82 -8.93
CA HIS A 84 8.80 11.01 -8.87
C HIS A 84 9.54 10.31 -7.72
N VAL A 85 8.91 9.31 -7.11
CA VAL A 85 9.51 8.50 -6.04
C VAL A 85 9.40 7.01 -6.39
N PRO A 86 10.35 6.15 -5.98
CA PRO A 86 10.28 4.70 -6.23
C PRO A 86 9.46 3.97 -5.15
N HIS A 87 9.06 2.71 -5.36
CA HIS A 87 8.23 1.88 -4.47
C HIS A 87 8.55 2.06 -2.97
N ALA A 88 9.81 1.88 -2.57
CA ALA A 88 10.24 1.93 -1.16
C ALA A 88 10.61 3.35 -0.66
N PHE A 89 10.04 4.41 -1.24
CA PHE A 89 10.46 5.79 -0.99
C PHE A 89 10.45 6.24 0.47
N TRP A 90 9.60 5.64 1.33
CA TRP A 90 9.53 5.96 2.75
C TRP A 90 10.88 5.81 3.46
N GLY A 91 11.61 4.72 3.15
CA GLY A 91 12.95 4.47 3.68
C GLY A 91 14.04 5.35 3.06
N LEU A 92 13.73 6.07 1.97
CA LEU A 92 14.67 6.88 1.19
C LEU A 92 14.56 8.38 1.50
N SER A 93 13.88 8.75 2.59
CA SER A 93 13.69 10.14 3.01
C SER A 93 14.99 10.96 3.15
N GLY A 94 16.15 10.31 3.30
CA GLY A 94 17.47 10.93 3.32
C GLY A 94 18.20 11.05 1.97
N ILE A 95 17.65 10.50 0.87
CA ILE A 95 18.38 10.29 -0.40
C ILE A 95 17.78 11.11 -1.56
N GLY A 96 17.46 12.38 -1.33
CA GLY A 96 17.21 13.33 -2.41
C GLY A 96 15.84 13.26 -3.08
N PHE A 97 14.83 12.67 -2.43
CA PHE A 97 13.42 12.72 -2.86
C PHE A 97 12.64 13.72 -2.00
N PRO A 98 12.56 15.01 -2.39
CA PRO A 98 11.94 16.05 -1.58
C PRO A 98 10.45 15.79 -1.27
N GLU A 99 9.75 15.08 -2.17
CA GLU A 99 8.34 14.72 -2.04
C GLU A 99 8.07 13.84 -0.80
N VAL A 100 9.05 13.01 -0.40
CA VAL A 100 8.91 12.08 0.73
C VAL A 100 8.64 12.83 2.03
N ARG A 101 9.23 14.02 2.20
CA ARG A 101 8.96 14.88 3.37
C ARG A 101 7.49 15.26 3.46
N SER A 102 6.87 15.65 2.35
CA SER A 102 5.46 16.00 2.28
C SER A 102 4.57 14.79 2.57
N VAL A 103 4.95 13.60 2.08
CA VAL A 103 4.23 12.35 2.39
C VAL A 103 4.28 12.06 3.89
N HIS A 104 5.46 12.18 4.52
CA HIS A 104 5.61 11.97 5.97
C HIS A 104 4.73 12.93 6.78
N GLN A 105 4.80 14.24 6.47
CA GLN A 105 3.99 15.26 7.12
C GLN A 105 2.50 15.00 6.98
N TYR A 106 2.07 14.53 5.80
CA TYR A 106 0.67 14.19 5.59
C TYR A 106 0.24 12.99 6.42
N CYS A 107 1.02 11.92 6.44
CA CYS A 107 0.73 10.74 7.25
C CYS A 107 0.66 11.08 8.75
N GLU A 108 1.57 11.92 9.24
CA GLU A 108 1.55 12.41 10.63
C GLU A 108 0.25 13.16 10.93
N ALA A 109 -0.12 14.14 10.10
CA ALA A 109 -1.35 14.91 10.27
C ALA A 109 -2.59 14.01 10.19
N TRP A 110 -2.60 13.04 9.28
CA TRP A 110 -3.70 12.08 9.14
C TRP A 110 -3.85 11.20 10.37
N ILE A 111 -2.75 10.65 10.91
CA ILE A 111 -2.76 9.84 12.14
C ILE A 111 -3.30 10.66 13.31
N LEU A 112 -2.82 11.90 13.49
CA LEU A 112 -3.30 12.79 14.55
C LEU A 112 -4.79 13.13 14.39
N ASN A 113 -5.28 13.30 13.17
CA ASN A 113 -6.69 13.56 12.92
C ASN A 113 -7.59 12.34 13.20
N VAL A 114 -7.12 11.13 12.88
CA VAL A 114 -7.91 9.90 13.04
C VAL A 114 -7.85 9.36 14.47
N PHE A 115 -6.69 9.41 15.11
CA PHE A 115 -6.41 8.75 16.38
C PHE A 115 -5.98 9.70 17.51
N GLY A 116 -5.76 10.98 17.22
CA GLY A 116 -5.48 11.95 18.26
C GLY A 116 -6.65 12.09 19.23
N GLU A 117 -6.34 12.28 20.51
CA GLU A 117 -7.36 12.62 21.50
C GLU A 117 -8.03 13.93 21.10
N LYS A 118 -9.37 13.93 21.06
CA LYS A 118 -10.12 15.17 20.97
C LYS A 118 -10.09 15.80 22.35
N VAL A 119 -9.22 16.79 22.53
CA VAL A 119 -9.24 17.69 23.70
C VAL A 119 -10.56 18.47 23.72
#